data_AF-A0A835YJS5-F1
#
_entry.id   AF-A0A835YJS5-F1
#
_cell.length_a   1.000
_cell.length_b   1.000
_cell.length_c   1.000
_cell.angle_alpha   90.00
_cell.angle_beta   90.00
_cell.angle_gamma   90.00
#
_symmetry.space_group_name_H-M   'P 1'
#
loop_
_entity.id
_entity.type
_entity.pdbx_description
1 polymer ?
#
loop_
_entity_poly.entity_id
_entity_poly.type
_entity_poly.pdbx_seq_one_letter_code
_entity_poly.pdbx_strand_id
1 'polypeptide(L)'
;MAANRLCPREAWGLSKDIRMRLKPSDLTLEGGWLPAAVPATLQRLCFSGGTFDAEEHLAGIAGLVSLTFDGCERESRIVYPSTLQSLTILEEDPAFELEPSTADLDLPSALEVLDLQGSTQFNQPLGKLPPHLKELHLGPAFMQELGDLPPGLQHLTLPVWYPHALAVPGSTRATFTYDG
;
A
#
# COMPACT_ATOMS: atom_id res chain seq x y z
N MET A 1 13.41 11.96 -25.70
CA MET A 1 14.78 11.44 -25.57
C MET A 1 14.84 10.69 -24.26
N ALA A 2 14.84 9.35 -24.34
CA ALA A 2 14.83 8.47 -23.18
C ALA A 2 16.18 8.55 -22.45
N ALA A 3 16.15 8.96 -21.19
CA ALA A 3 17.32 8.88 -20.33
C ALA A 3 17.34 7.50 -19.68
N ASN A 4 18.21 6.62 -20.19
CA ASN A 4 18.71 5.45 -19.47
C ASN A 4 19.19 5.88 -18.08
N ARG A 5 18.41 5.60 -17.03
CA ARG A 5 18.90 5.58 -15.65
C ARG A 5 19.19 4.14 -15.26
N LEU A 6 20.23 3.57 -15.86
CA LEU A 6 20.88 2.38 -15.31
C LEU A 6 21.76 2.85 -14.15
N CYS A 7 21.24 2.81 -12.93
CA CYS A 7 22.06 2.97 -11.72
C CYS A 7 22.64 1.61 -11.30
N PRO A 8 23.88 1.57 -10.76
CA PRO A 8 24.73 0.40 -10.81
C PRO A 8 24.40 -0.61 -9.69
N ARG A 9 24.30 -1.88 -10.07
CA ARG A 9 24.03 -3.05 -9.22
C ARG A 9 25.14 -3.42 -8.24
N GLU A 10 26.19 -2.61 -8.07
CA GLU A 10 27.37 -2.95 -7.26
C GLU A 10 27.98 -1.70 -6.60
N ALA A 11 27.71 -1.51 -5.31
CA ALA A 11 28.62 -0.89 -4.33
C ALA A 11 27.89 -0.73 -2.98
N TRP A 12 27.96 -1.77 -2.14
CA TRP A 12 27.77 -1.60 -0.70
C TRP A 12 29.00 -0.87 -0.14
N GLY A 13 29.04 0.44 -0.36
CA GLY A 13 29.87 1.37 0.38
C GLY A 13 29.06 1.87 1.56
N LEU A 14 29.27 1.27 2.73
CA LEU A 14 28.92 1.75 4.07
C LEU A 14 28.30 3.17 4.12
N SER A 15 27.00 3.30 3.84
CA SER A 15 26.22 4.47 4.23
C SER A 15 25.43 4.10 5.49
N LYS A 16 25.61 4.91 6.53
CA LYS A 16 25.31 4.58 7.93
C LYS A 16 23.83 4.62 8.33
N ASP A 17 22.88 4.70 7.39
CA ASP A 17 21.51 5.08 7.75
C ASP A 17 20.42 4.03 7.50
N ILE A 18 20.73 2.79 7.09
CA ILE A 18 19.68 1.73 7.11
C ILE A 18 19.47 1.29 8.57
N ARG A 19 18.54 1.94 9.29
CA ARG A 19 18.09 1.50 10.63
C ARG A 19 17.21 0.26 10.50
N MET A 20 17.85 -0.89 10.29
CA MET A 20 17.18 -2.19 10.35
C MET A 20 16.68 -2.47 11.78
N ARG A 21 15.39 -2.29 12.04
CA ARG A 21 14.76 -2.79 13.27
C ARG A 21 14.42 -4.27 13.09
N LEU A 22 15.39 -5.11 13.40
CA LEU A 22 15.37 -6.55 13.09
C LEU A 22 14.54 -7.35 14.11
N LYS A 23 13.34 -7.75 13.70
CA LYS A 23 12.84 -9.08 14.09
C LYS A 23 12.93 -9.96 12.84
N PRO A 24 13.22 -11.27 12.94
CA PRO A 24 13.29 -12.14 11.76
C PRO A 24 12.00 -12.17 10.92
N SER A 25 10.87 -11.80 11.51
CA SER A 25 9.56 -11.70 10.87
C SER A 25 9.21 -10.29 10.37
N ASP A 26 9.94 -9.26 10.79
CA ASP A 26 9.60 -7.85 10.55
C ASP A 26 10.80 -7.12 9.98
N LEU A 27 10.63 -6.54 8.80
CA LEU A 27 11.65 -5.78 8.12
C LEU A 27 11.11 -4.38 7.80
N THR A 28 11.85 -3.37 8.24
CA THR A 28 11.64 -1.98 7.81
C THR A 28 12.83 -1.57 6.95
N LEU A 29 12.55 -1.06 5.75
CA LEU A 29 13.52 -0.62 4.77
C LEU A 29 13.35 0.88 4.56
N GLU A 30 14.42 1.64 4.72
CA GLU A 30 14.45 3.04 4.31
C GLU A 30 14.75 3.09 2.80
N GLY A 31 13.83 3.65 2.01
CA GLY A 31 13.81 3.56 0.56
C GLY A 31 12.91 2.42 0.04
N GLY A 32 12.62 2.40 -1.26
CA GLY A 32 11.73 1.41 -1.88
C GLY A 32 12.44 0.20 -2.51
N TRP A 33 13.58 -0.24 -1.96
CA TRP A 33 14.43 -1.27 -2.57
C TRP A 33 14.51 -2.51 -1.67
N LEU A 34 14.36 -3.71 -2.22
CA LEU A 34 14.44 -5.00 -1.54
C LEU A 34 15.90 -5.48 -1.44
N PRO A 35 16.34 -5.98 -0.27
CA PRO A 35 17.65 -6.59 -0.16
C PRO A 35 17.71 -7.91 -0.96
N ALA A 36 18.88 -8.24 -1.51
CA ALA A 36 19.10 -9.46 -2.29
C ALA A 36 18.77 -10.77 -1.53
N ALA A 37 18.77 -10.72 -0.19
CA ALA A 37 18.33 -11.82 0.66
C ALA A 37 17.27 -11.32 1.64
N VAL A 38 16.03 -11.70 1.39
CA VAL A 38 14.91 -11.51 2.32
C VAL A 38 14.78 -12.75 3.20
N PRO A 39 14.65 -12.63 4.54
CA PRO A 39 14.45 -13.78 5.40
C PRO A 39 13.22 -14.59 4.98
N ALA A 40 13.34 -15.92 4.86
CA ALA A 40 12.20 -16.78 4.53
C ALA A 40 11.07 -16.74 5.59
N THR A 41 11.39 -16.26 6.80
CA THR A 41 10.45 -16.05 7.90
C THR A 41 9.76 -14.69 7.87
N LEU A 42 10.04 -13.85 6.86
CA LEU A 42 9.48 -12.50 6.79
C LEU A 42 7.97 -12.56 6.64
N GLN A 43 7.26 -11.89 7.55
CA GLN A 43 5.80 -11.77 7.57
C GLN A 43 5.34 -10.33 7.41
N ARG A 44 6.14 -9.35 7.85
CA ARG A 44 5.80 -7.94 7.84
C ARG A 44 6.91 -7.16 7.17
N LEU A 45 6.56 -6.40 6.16
CA LEU A 45 7.47 -5.54 5.42
C LEU A 45 6.95 -4.11 5.46
N CYS A 46 7.82 -3.18 5.83
CA CYS A 46 7.53 -1.77 5.77
C CYS A 46 8.60 -1.10 4.92
N PHE A 47 8.18 -0.36 3.90
CA PHE A 47 9.05 0.56 3.19
C PHE A 47 8.75 1.96 3.72
N SER A 48 9.79 2.70 4.07
CA SER A 48 9.69 4.08 4.54
C SER A 48 10.53 5.01 3.66
N GLY A 49 9.90 5.97 3.01
CA GLY A 49 10.55 6.94 2.13
C GLY A 49 11.03 6.37 0.79
N GLY A 50 11.35 7.25 -0.14
CA GLY A 50 11.99 6.94 -1.43
C GLY A 50 11.07 6.32 -2.48
N THR A 51 11.66 5.94 -3.62
CA THR A 51 10.93 5.35 -4.76
C THR A 51 10.96 3.82 -4.70
N PHE A 52 9.79 3.21 -4.83
CA PHE A 52 9.61 1.77 -5.00
C PHE A 52 9.49 1.44 -6.48
N ASP A 53 10.48 0.71 -7.00
CA ASP A 53 10.52 0.24 -8.38
C ASP A 53 9.85 -1.14 -8.47
N ALA A 54 8.76 -1.26 -9.24
CA ALA A 54 8.01 -2.51 -9.34
C ALA A 54 8.68 -3.57 -10.23
N GLU A 55 9.87 -3.32 -10.81
CA GLU A 55 10.70 -4.43 -11.28
C GLU A 55 10.97 -5.45 -10.15
N GLU A 56 10.91 -5.01 -8.90
CA GLU A 56 11.02 -5.86 -7.73
C GLU A 56 9.69 -6.53 -7.36
N HIS A 57 9.58 -7.82 -7.71
CA HIS A 57 8.40 -8.62 -7.45
C HIS A 57 8.30 -9.05 -5.98
N LEU A 58 7.38 -8.44 -5.23
CA LEU A 58 7.00 -8.91 -3.89
C LEU A 58 6.37 -10.32 -3.92
N ALA A 59 5.91 -10.78 -5.09
CA ALA A 59 5.38 -12.13 -5.30
C ALA A 59 6.33 -13.26 -4.86
N GLY A 60 7.65 -13.02 -4.83
CA GLY A 60 8.64 -13.99 -4.35
C GLY A 60 8.66 -14.17 -2.83
N ILE A 61 8.03 -13.28 -2.07
CA ILE A 61 8.04 -13.30 -0.60
C ILE A 61 6.82 -14.08 -0.10
N ALA A 62 6.88 -15.40 -0.23
CA ALA A 62 5.76 -16.31 0.05
C ALA A 62 5.25 -16.31 1.51
N GLY A 63 5.99 -15.72 2.44
CA GLY A 63 5.59 -15.59 3.85
C GLY A 63 4.94 -14.25 4.19
N LEU A 64 4.89 -13.30 3.25
CA LEU A 64 4.49 -11.93 3.56
C LEU A 64 2.97 -11.86 3.81
N VAL A 65 2.62 -11.35 5.00
CA VAL A 65 1.24 -11.20 5.47
C VAL A 65 0.84 -9.74 5.52
N SER A 66 1.76 -8.86 5.92
CA SER A 66 1.53 -7.42 6.05
C SER A 66 2.55 -6.63 5.27
N LEU A 67 2.06 -5.63 4.54
CA LEU A 67 2.88 -4.70 3.79
C LEU A 67 2.46 -3.27 4.12
N THR A 68 3.43 -2.42 4.43
CA THR A 68 3.23 -1.00 4.69
C THR A 68 4.12 -0.21 3.74
N PHE A 69 3.52 0.75 3.05
CA PHE A 69 4.23 1.83 2.37
C PHE A 69 4.05 3.09 3.20
N ASP A 70 5.14 3.67 3.65
CA ASP A 70 5.17 4.86 4.49
C ASP A 70 5.97 5.95 3.79
N GLY A 71 5.30 6.84 3.06
CA GLY A 71 5.95 7.88 2.26
C GLY A 71 6.78 7.33 1.10
N CYS A 72 6.37 6.20 0.51
CA CYS A 72 7.03 5.62 -0.67
C CYS A 72 6.29 5.94 -1.97
N GLU A 73 7.03 6.40 -2.98
CA GLU A 73 6.51 6.58 -4.34
C GLU A 73 6.40 5.24 -5.05
N ARG A 74 5.29 5.02 -5.75
CA ARG A 74 5.04 3.77 -6.50
C ARG A 74 4.95 4.09 -7.99
N GLU A 75 6.07 3.95 -8.69
CA GLU A 75 6.19 4.34 -10.09
C GLU A 75 5.54 3.34 -11.06
N SER A 76 5.24 2.13 -10.60
CA SER A 76 4.76 1.04 -11.45
C SER A 76 3.82 0.08 -10.72
N ARG A 77 3.14 -0.75 -11.49
CA ARG A 77 2.17 -1.73 -11.00
C ARG A 77 2.84 -2.76 -10.11
N ILE A 78 2.46 -2.80 -8.83
CA ILE A 78 3.02 -3.72 -7.85
C ILE A 78 2.31 -5.07 -7.93
N VAL A 79 3.07 -6.15 -8.07
CA VAL A 79 2.54 -7.52 -7.97
C VAL A 79 2.70 -8.01 -6.53
N TYR A 80 1.60 -7.98 -5.78
CA TYR A 80 1.56 -8.43 -4.39
C TYR A 80 1.62 -9.97 -4.29
N PRO A 81 2.22 -10.52 -3.21
CA PRO A 81 2.15 -11.94 -2.94
C PRO A 81 0.72 -12.36 -2.60
N SER A 82 0.33 -13.57 -3.00
CA SER A 82 -1.01 -14.09 -2.75
C SER A 82 -1.32 -14.33 -1.27
N THR A 83 -0.31 -14.31 -0.41
CA THR A 83 -0.42 -14.45 1.05
C THR A 83 -0.70 -13.12 1.76
N LEU A 84 -0.65 -12.00 1.05
CA LEU A 84 -0.82 -10.68 1.66
C LEU A 84 -2.26 -10.52 2.16
N GLN A 85 -2.39 -10.26 3.47
CA GLN A 85 -3.66 -10.08 4.16
C GLN A 85 -3.88 -8.62 4.56
N SER A 86 -2.82 -7.87 4.80
CA SER A 86 -2.89 -6.46 5.21
C SER A 86 -2.03 -5.59 4.31
N LEU A 87 -2.62 -4.53 3.76
CA LEU A 87 -1.93 -3.49 3.01
C LEU A 87 -2.25 -2.15 3.64
N THR A 88 -1.20 -1.42 4.04
CA THR A 88 -1.31 -0.07 4.58
C THR A 88 -0.52 0.88 3.71
N ILE A 89 -1.11 2.01 3.36
CA ILE A 89 -0.45 3.11 2.65
C ILE A 89 -0.59 4.37 3.50
N LEU A 90 0.56 4.88 3.95
CA LEU A 90 0.72 6.12 4.68
C LEU A 90 1.47 7.08 3.76
N GLU A 91 0.99 8.30 3.61
CA GLU A 91 1.62 9.29 2.75
C GLU A 91 1.60 10.64 3.45
N GLU A 92 2.79 11.12 3.80
CA GLU A 92 2.97 12.36 4.56
C GLU A 92 3.43 13.55 3.73
N ASP A 93 3.87 13.37 2.46
CA ASP A 93 4.46 14.48 1.69
C ASP A 93 3.46 15.13 0.71
N PRO A 94 2.86 16.29 1.03
CA PRO A 94 1.95 17.01 0.15
C PRO A 94 2.67 17.76 -0.99
N ALA A 95 4.00 17.86 -0.97
CA ALA A 95 4.78 18.52 -2.03
C ALA A 95 5.05 17.59 -3.21
N PHE A 96 4.80 16.29 -3.03
CA PHE A 96 4.89 15.32 -4.10
C PHE A 96 3.56 15.30 -4.85
N GLU A 97 3.50 16.03 -5.98
CA GLU A 97 2.45 15.82 -6.97
C GLU A 97 2.55 14.36 -7.40
N LEU A 98 1.68 13.50 -6.85
CA LEU A 98 1.39 12.22 -7.48
C LEU A 98 0.92 12.56 -8.89
N GLU A 99 1.84 12.55 -9.86
CA GLU A 99 1.48 12.22 -11.23
C GLU A 99 0.52 11.04 -11.10
N PRO A 100 -0.71 11.13 -11.63
CA PRO A 100 -1.73 10.14 -11.36
C PRO A 100 -1.17 8.80 -11.79
N SER A 101 -0.71 8.01 -10.82
CA SER A 101 -0.18 6.70 -11.09
C SER A 101 -1.35 5.98 -11.73
N THR A 102 -1.23 5.75 -13.04
CA THR A 102 -2.23 5.08 -13.87
C THR A 102 -2.36 3.61 -13.48
N ALA A 103 -1.68 3.19 -12.42
CA ALA A 103 -1.75 1.87 -11.83
C ALA A 103 -3.05 1.76 -11.04
N ASP A 104 -4.05 1.16 -11.68
CA ASP A 104 -5.09 0.45 -10.95
C ASP A 104 -4.44 -0.35 -9.82
N LEU A 105 -4.89 -0.13 -8.58
CA LEU A 105 -4.40 -0.87 -7.43
C LEU A 105 -4.93 -2.29 -7.51
N ASP A 106 -4.15 -3.20 -8.11
CA ASP A 106 -4.49 -4.62 -8.17
C ASP A 106 -4.28 -5.30 -6.82
N LEU A 107 -5.31 -5.25 -6.00
CA LEU A 107 -5.30 -5.83 -4.67
C LEU A 107 -5.26 -7.38 -4.74
N PRO A 108 -4.45 -8.04 -3.90
CA PRO A 108 -4.40 -9.49 -3.86
C PRO A 108 -5.72 -10.07 -3.35
N SER A 109 -6.16 -11.19 -3.94
CA SER A 109 -7.47 -11.79 -3.61
C SER A 109 -7.65 -12.22 -2.14
N ALA A 110 -6.54 -12.46 -1.43
CA ALA A 110 -6.53 -12.85 -0.02
C ALA A 110 -6.52 -11.67 0.96
N LEU A 111 -6.51 -10.42 0.46
CA LEU A 111 -6.45 -9.24 1.30
C LEU A 111 -7.70 -9.15 2.20
N GLU A 112 -7.46 -8.98 3.49
CA GLU A 112 -8.50 -8.82 4.50
C GLU A 112 -8.60 -7.36 4.97
N VAL A 113 -7.49 -6.63 4.98
CA VAL A 113 -7.40 -5.25 5.46
C VAL A 113 -6.74 -4.38 4.39
N LEU A 114 -7.44 -3.31 4.00
CA LEU A 114 -6.89 -2.22 3.20
C LEU A 114 -7.01 -0.92 3.98
N ASP A 115 -5.88 -0.38 4.39
CA ASP A 115 -5.79 0.86 5.15
C ASP A 115 -5.10 1.95 4.33
N LEU A 116 -5.90 2.91 3.85
CA LEU A 116 -5.48 4.10 3.12
C LEU A 116 -5.74 5.37 3.95
N GLN A 117 -6.11 5.22 5.23
CA GLN A 117 -6.51 6.36 6.07
C GLN A 117 -5.35 7.36 6.24
N GLY A 118 -4.12 6.86 6.32
CA GLY A 118 -2.92 7.67 6.44
C GLY A 118 -2.44 8.30 5.14
N SER A 119 -3.08 8.04 3.98
CA SER A 119 -2.77 8.76 2.76
C SER A 119 -3.69 9.97 2.59
N THR A 120 -3.10 11.15 2.65
CA THR A 120 -3.82 12.43 2.53
C THR A 120 -4.06 12.85 1.08
N GLN A 121 -3.46 12.16 0.10
CA GLN A 121 -3.56 12.50 -1.33
C GLN A 121 -4.14 11.37 -2.20
N PHE A 122 -4.38 10.17 -1.64
CA PHE A 122 -4.93 9.06 -2.41
C PHE A 122 -6.37 9.33 -2.89
N ASN A 123 -6.51 9.64 -4.17
CA ASN A 123 -7.79 9.89 -4.85
C ASN A 123 -7.91 9.10 -6.18
N GLN A 124 -7.31 7.91 -6.23
CA GLN A 124 -7.35 7.03 -7.41
C GLN A 124 -8.50 6.02 -7.28
N PRO A 125 -9.10 5.59 -8.40
CA PRO A 125 -10.18 4.61 -8.35
C PRO A 125 -9.66 3.28 -7.78
N LEU A 126 -10.44 2.70 -6.87
CA LEU A 126 -10.21 1.33 -6.46
C LEU A 126 -10.93 0.43 -7.47
N GLY A 127 -10.20 -0.53 -8.04
CA GLY A 127 -10.79 -1.56 -8.89
C GLY A 127 -11.74 -2.47 -8.10
N LYS A 128 -11.89 -3.72 -8.53
CA LYS A 128 -12.69 -4.68 -7.77
C LYS A 128 -12.04 -4.97 -6.42
N LEU A 129 -12.76 -4.70 -5.35
CA LEU A 129 -12.31 -5.03 -4.00
C LEU A 129 -12.19 -6.56 -3.82
N PRO A 130 -11.18 -7.06 -3.10
CA PRO A 130 -11.01 -8.48 -2.82
C PRO A 130 -12.24 -9.07 -2.11
N PRO A 131 -12.67 -10.30 -2.46
CA PRO A 131 -13.88 -10.91 -1.92
C PRO A 131 -13.79 -11.20 -0.41
N HIS A 132 -12.56 -11.28 0.13
CA HIS A 132 -12.28 -11.57 1.53
C HIS A 132 -11.99 -10.31 2.38
N LEU A 133 -12.12 -9.11 1.79
CA LEU A 133 -11.87 -7.87 2.50
C LEU A 133 -12.89 -7.70 3.65
N LYS A 134 -12.36 -7.52 4.86
CA LYS A 134 -13.12 -7.30 6.11
C LYS A 134 -13.09 -5.83 6.52
N GLU A 135 -11.98 -5.15 6.26
CA GLU A 135 -11.77 -3.78 6.69
C GLU A 135 -11.25 -2.92 5.53
N LEU A 136 -11.94 -1.80 5.29
CA LEU A 136 -11.57 -0.81 4.30
C LEU A 136 -11.55 0.57 4.98
N HIS A 137 -10.39 1.20 5.01
CA HIS A 137 -10.23 2.56 5.53
C HIS A 137 -9.74 3.48 4.42
N LEU A 138 -10.53 4.51 4.11
CA LEU A 138 -10.22 5.49 3.07
C LEU A 138 -9.75 6.80 3.70
N GLY A 139 -8.76 7.41 3.06
CA GLY A 139 -8.17 8.69 3.46
C GLY A 139 -9.05 9.90 3.15
N PRO A 140 -8.69 11.09 3.69
CA PRO A 140 -9.49 12.31 3.61
C PRO A 140 -9.70 12.82 2.18
N ALA A 141 -8.74 12.60 1.27
CA ALA A 141 -8.83 13.04 -0.12
C ALA A 141 -9.55 12.07 -1.07
N PHE A 142 -10.05 10.94 -0.58
CA PHE A 142 -10.70 9.95 -1.45
C PHE A 142 -12.07 10.42 -1.93
N MET A 143 -12.18 10.74 -3.22
CA MET A 143 -13.40 11.25 -3.87
C MET A 143 -13.89 10.37 -5.02
N GLN A 144 -13.41 9.14 -5.14
CA GLN A 144 -13.79 8.22 -6.21
C GLN A 144 -15.01 7.37 -5.85
N GLU A 145 -15.77 6.96 -6.86
CA GLU A 145 -16.87 6.01 -6.67
C GLU A 145 -16.32 4.66 -6.22
N LEU A 146 -16.99 4.03 -5.25
CA LEU A 146 -16.75 2.65 -4.87
C LEU A 146 -17.71 1.75 -5.64
N GLY A 147 -17.19 0.67 -6.22
CA GLY A 147 -18.00 -0.41 -6.76
C GLY A 147 -18.69 -1.23 -5.66
N ASP A 148 -19.12 -2.44 -6.00
CA ASP A 148 -19.74 -3.35 -5.05
C ASP A 148 -18.80 -3.66 -3.87
N LEU A 149 -19.27 -3.36 -2.67
CA LEU A 149 -18.57 -3.73 -1.44
C LEU A 149 -18.66 -5.26 -1.24
N PRO A 150 -17.58 -5.91 -0.79
CA PRO A 150 -17.58 -7.34 -0.57
C PRO A 150 -18.60 -7.71 0.52
N PRO A 151 -19.32 -8.84 0.39
CA PRO A 151 -20.39 -9.21 1.30
C PRO A 151 -19.89 -9.50 2.73
N GLY A 152 -18.58 -9.77 2.88
CA GLY A 152 -17.93 -10.00 4.16
C GLY A 152 -17.37 -8.74 4.83
N LEU A 153 -17.56 -7.55 4.26
CA LEU A 153 -17.01 -6.30 4.81
C LEU A 153 -17.64 -6.00 6.17
N GLN A 154 -16.80 -5.85 7.20
CA GLN A 154 -17.20 -5.62 8.58
C GLN A 154 -17.06 -4.15 8.97
N HIS A 155 -15.96 -3.52 8.54
CA HIS A 155 -15.64 -2.15 8.86
C HIS A 155 -15.36 -1.36 7.58
N LEU A 156 -16.01 -0.20 7.48
CA LEU A 156 -15.78 0.77 6.43
C LEU A 156 -15.53 2.13 7.07
N THR A 157 -14.42 2.77 6.72
CA THR A 157 -14.15 4.17 7.08
C THR A 157 -14.10 5.01 5.81
N LEU A 158 -14.91 6.07 5.78
CA LEU A 158 -14.98 7.03 4.67
C LEU A 158 -14.58 8.44 5.14
N PRO A 159 -14.13 9.33 4.24
CA PRO A 159 -14.01 10.75 4.56
C PRO A 159 -15.39 11.40 4.79
N VAL A 160 -15.46 12.43 5.66
CA VAL A 160 -16.71 13.21 5.89
C VAL A 160 -17.31 13.72 4.59
N TRP A 161 -16.48 14.14 3.63
CA TRP A 161 -16.91 14.71 2.36
C TRP A 161 -17.03 13.70 1.23
N TYR A 162 -17.17 12.41 1.53
CA TYR A 162 -17.37 11.40 0.50
C TYR A 162 -18.59 11.74 -0.38
N PRO A 163 -18.41 12.04 -1.68
CA PRO A 163 -19.45 12.70 -2.47
C PRO A 163 -20.45 11.73 -3.10
N HIS A 164 -20.21 10.42 -3.02
CA HIS A 164 -20.97 9.40 -3.75
C HIS A 164 -21.92 8.63 -2.83
N ALA A 165 -23.06 8.24 -3.38
CA ALA A 165 -23.97 7.33 -2.70
C ALA A 165 -23.34 5.93 -2.60
N LEU A 166 -23.47 5.29 -1.44
CA LEU A 166 -22.88 3.97 -1.20
C LEU A 166 -23.90 3.00 -0.65
N ALA A 167 -24.05 1.85 -1.30
CA ALA A 167 -24.82 0.74 -0.78
C ALA A 167 -23.96 -0.07 0.20
N VAL A 168 -24.15 0.18 1.49
CA VAL A 168 -23.41 -0.51 2.55
C VAL A 168 -24.09 -1.86 2.85
N PRO A 169 -23.38 -3.00 2.83
CA PRO A 169 -23.94 -4.28 3.23
C PRO A 169 -24.50 -4.21 4.65
N GLY A 170 -25.65 -4.83 4.89
CA GLY A 170 -26.41 -4.61 6.12
C GLY A 170 -25.71 -4.97 7.45
N SER A 171 -24.59 -5.71 7.41
CA SER A 171 -23.77 -6.04 8.59
C SER A 171 -22.52 -5.17 8.72
N THR A 172 -22.22 -4.30 7.75
CA THR A 172 -21.03 -3.46 7.76
C THR A 172 -21.25 -2.25 8.66
N ARG A 173 -20.29 -2.03 9.56
CA ARG A 173 -20.21 -0.81 10.37
C ARG A 173 -19.45 0.26 9.58
N ALA A 174 -20.18 1.28 9.12
CA ALA A 174 -19.60 2.45 8.47
C ALA A 174 -19.29 3.56 9.51
N THR A 175 -18.12 4.17 9.39
CA THR A 175 -17.69 5.33 10.17
C THR A 175 -17.10 6.39 9.25
N PHE A 176 -17.07 7.64 9.72
CA PHE A 176 -16.48 8.76 8.99
C PHE A 176 -15.24 9.27 9.73
N THR A 177 -14.15 9.56 9.01
CA THR A 177 -12.99 10.26 9.58
C THR A 177 -13.35 11.72 9.80
N TYR A 178 -12.87 12.31 10.90
CA TYR A 178 -12.92 13.76 11.10
C TYR A 178 -11.58 14.34 10.67
N ASP A 179 -11.57 15.33 9.78
CA ASP A 179 -10.41 16.20 9.64
C ASP A 179 -10.38 17.13 10.86
N GLY A 180 -9.27 17.11 11.58
CA GLY A 180 -8.98 18.01 12.71
C GLY A 180 -8.41 19.32 12.24
#